data_AF-A0A9E4G0S1-F1
#
_entry.id   AF-A0A9E4G0S1-F1
#
_cell.length_a   1.000
_cell.length_b   1.000
_cell.length_c   1.000
_cell.angle_alpha   90.00
_cell.angle_beta   90.00
_cell.angle_gamma   90.00
#
_symmetry.space_group_name_H-M   'P 1'
#
loop_
_entity.id
_entity.type
_entity.pdbx_description
1 polymer ?
#
loop_
_entity_poly.entity_id
_entity_poly.type
_entity_poly.pdbx_seq_one_letter_code
_entity_poly.pdbx_strand_id
1 'polypeptide(L)'
;HLAVGDRAAERSGKGQNYQQEEFRDLVKGEWLDPRKIIPEQHFTQPPPRYNEASLIRQLEERGIGRPSTYAPTVTVIQTREYVTQVDRRLHPTKTGRVVCELLTEFFEEEMDYAFTAKMEDQLDEVSKGKLDWRPMLDEFYHPFEKRLVNARENMPRRDVAEKVGRNCPTCSTGDLVIKHSRYGKFIGCSNYPECKHTERFLLRKGLLCPDCGDDSQGEIVERRTRKGRVFFGCSRYPDCDYTTWKLPKTLKPVESSQLGQDDKEPAVV
;
A
#
# COMPACT_ATOMS: atom_id res chain seq x y z
N HIS A 1 -24.89 35.37 23.09
CA HIS A 1 -24.60 34.04 22.52
C HIS A 1 -23.14 33.72 22.78
N LEU A 2 -22.89 32.54 23.37
CA LEU A 2 -21.68 32.05 24.03
C LEU A 2 -20.33 32.68 23.57
N ALA A 3 -19.69 33.41 24.48
CA ALA A 3 -18.25 33.60 24.45
C ALA A 3 -17.60 32.30 24.95
N VAL A 4 -16.87 31.61 24.08
CA VAL A 4 -16.14 30.40 24.43
C VAL A 4 -14.83 30.83 25.09
N GLY A 5 -14.86 30.93 26.43
CA GLY A 5 -13.66 30.87 27.26
C GLY A 5 -13.24 29.41 27.46
N ASP A 6 -11.92 29.19 27.43
CA ASP A 6 -11.19 27.96 27.71
C ASP A 6 -11.51 26.73 26.86
N ARG A 7 -10.69 26.53 25.82
CA ARG A 7 -10.30 25.18 25.40
C ARG A 7 -8.89 24.90 25.92
N ALA A 8 -8.85 24.03 26.93
CA ALA A 8 -7.65 23.30 27.32
C ALA A 8 -6.99 22.69 26.06
N ALA A 9 -5.69 22.90 25.95
CA ALA A 9 -4.87 22.44 24.84
C ALA A 9 -4.78 20.90 24.81
N GLU A 10 -5.66 20.24 24.07
CA GLU A 10 -5.42 18.86 23.65
C GLU A 10 -4.47 18.86 22.44
N ARG A 11 -3.25 18.39 22.70
CA ARG A 11 -2.19 18.19 21.73
C ARG A 11 -2.63 17.20 20.64
N SER A 12 -2.97 17.71 19.46
CA SER A 12 -2.88 16.94 18.22
C SER A 12 -2.10 17.73 17.17
N GLY A 13 -0.98 17.16 16.76
CA GLY A 13 0.05 17.83 15.97
C GLY A 13 -0.38 18.15 14.55
N LYS A 14 -0.59 19.44 14.27
CA LYS A 14 -0.13 20.14 13.06
C LYS A 14 0.26 21.54 13.48
N GLY A 15 1.53 21.90 13.27
CA GLY A 15 2.04 23.24 13.52
C GLY A 15 1.38 24.25 12.59
N GLN A 16 0.22 24.76 13.00
CA GLN A 16 -0.25 26.06 12.54
C GLN A 16 0.26 27.06 13.58
N ASN A 17 0.97 28.08 13.09
CA ASN A 17 1.48 29.17 13.90
C ASN A 17 0.26 29.99 14.35
N TYR A 18 -0.37 29.60 15.45
CA TYR A 18 -1.42 30.40 16.07
C TYR A 18 -0.73 31.63 16.65
N GLN A 19 -0.78 32.74 15.91
CA GLN A 19 -0.53 34.04 16.51
C GLN A 19 -1.50 34.14 17.69
N GLN A 20 -0.94 34.30 18.88
CA GLN A 20 -1.71 34.46 20.10
C GLN A 20 -2.39 35.82 19.98
N GLU A 21 -3.61 35.85 19.46
CA GLU A 21 -4.38 37.08 19.35
C GLU A 21 -4.70 37.54 20.78
N GLU A 22 -4.18 38.70 21.15
CA GLU A 22 -4.52 39.34 22.42
C GLU A 22 -5.99 39.78 22.35
N PHE A 23 -6.84 39.07 23.09
CA PHE A 23 -8.22 39.48 23.28
C PHE A 23 -8.27 40.58 24.33
N ARG A 24 -9.11 41.59 24.10
CA ARG A 24 -9.46 42.59 25.11
C ARG A 24 -10.15 41.90 26.30
N ASP A 25 -9.91 42.39 27.51
CA ASP A 25 -10.64 41.97 28.69
C ASP A 25 -12.15 42.22 28.53
N LEU A 26 -12.94 41.16 28.67
CA LEU A 26 -14.41 41.19 28.60
C LEU A 26 -15.01 40.93 29.98
N VAL A 27 -16.05 41.68 30.33
CA VAL A 27 -16.79 41.47 31.59
C VAL A 27 -18.00 40.58 31.35
N LYS A 28 -18.29 39.67 32.30
CA LYS A 28 -19.48 38.81 32.24
C LYS A 28 -20.75 39.68 32.18
N GLY A 29 -21.46 39.62 31.05
CA GLY A 29 -22.66 40.42 30.79
C GLY A 29 -22.45 41.65 29.89
N GLU A 30 -21.22 41.89 29.41
CA GLU A 30 -20.93 42.92 28.40
C GLU A 30 -21.63 42.58 27.07
N TRP A 31 -22.37 43.54 26.52
CA TRP A 31 -23.02 43.41 25.22
C TRP A 31 -21.99 43.64 24.10
N LEU A 32 -21.95 42.75 23.11
CA LEU A 32 -21.06 42.85 21.95
C LEU A 32 -21.88 43.03 20.68
N ASP A 33 -21.50 44.01 19.87
CA ASP A 33 -22.12 44.24 18.57
C ASP A 33 -21.57 43.23 17.53
N PRO A 34 -22.41 42.37 16.93
CA PRO A 34 -21.96 41.44 15.91
C PRO A 34 -21.56 42.23 14.65
N ARG A 35 -20.25 42.35 14.39
CA ARG A 35 -19.75 43.04 13.18
C ARG A 35 -20.02 42.26 11.90
N LYS A 36 -19.85 40.93 11.94
CA LYS A 36 -20.00 40.05 10.78
C LYS A 36 -20.40 38.66 11.22
N ILE A 37 -21.40 38.09 10.56
CA ILE A 37 -21.74 36.67 10.66
C ILE A 37 -21.22 36.03 9.38
N ILE A 38 -20.27 35.11 9.51
CA ILE A 38 -19.72 34.34 8.37
C ILE A 38 -20.30 32.93 8.48
N PRO A 39 -21.32 32.58 7.67
CA PRO A 39 -21.80 31.21 7.63
C PRO A 39 -20.77 30.35 6.90
N GLU A 40 -20.10 29.45 7.64
CA GLU A 40 -19.17 28.48 7.07
C GLU A 40 -19.80 27.09 7.08
N GLN A 41 -19.80 26.44 5.93
CA GLN A 41 -20.22 25.04 5.81
C GLN A 41 -19.00 24.15 6.00
N HIS A 42 -19.07 23.24 6.97
CA HIS A 42 -18.05 22.22 7.19
C HIS A 42 -18.60 20.84 6.86
N PHE A 43 -17.72 19.98 6.34
CA PHE A 43 -17.96 18.56 6.16
C PHE A 43 -17.16 17.78 7.19
N THR A 44 -17.73 16.67 7.67
CA THR A 44 -16.95 15.68 8.41
C THR A 44 -15.92 15.07 7.47
N GLN A 45 -14.68 14.95 7.94
CA GLN A 45 -13.64 14.27 7.19
C GLN A 45 -13.54 12.83 7.68
N PRO A 46 -13.35 11.84 6.78
CA PRO A 46 -13.04 10.49 7.21
C PRO A 46 -11.71 10.46 7.97
N PRO A 47 -11.49 9.44 8.81
CA PRO A 47 -10.22 9.28 9.50
C PRO A 47 -9.03 9.31 8.52
N PRO A 48 -7.95 10.03 8.84
CA PRO A 48 -6.81 10.11 7.95
C PRO A 48 -6.14 8.73 7.81
N ARG A 49 -5.74 8.37 6.60
CA ARG A 49 -4.94 7.16 6.37
C ARG A 49 -3.60 7.23 7.11
N TYR A 50 -3.06 6.07 7.46
CA TYR A 50 -1.73 5.99 8.06
C TYR A 50 -0.64 6.42 7.08
N ASN A 51 0.33 7.20 7.56
CA ASN A 51 1.68 7.21 7.03
C ASN A 51 2.56 6.26 7.86
N GLU A 52 3.82 6.04 7.46
CA GLU A 52 4.74 5.13 8.16
C GLU A 52 4.88 5.46 9.65
N ALA A 53 5.10 6.73 10.00
CA ALA A 53 5.27 7.15 11.39
C ALA A 53 4.00 6.92 12.24
N SER A 54 2.81 7.24 11.68
CA SER A 54 1.55 7.01 12.38
C SER A 54 1.20 5.53 12.50
N LEU A 55 1.62 4.69 11.54
CA LEU A 55 1.45 3.24 11.63
C LEU A 55 2.37 2.66 12.71
N ILE A 56 3.64 3.06 12.73
CA ILE A 56 4.58 2.65 13.78
C ILE A 56 4.06 3.04 15.16
N ARG A 57 3.57 4.28 15.31
CA ARG A 57 2.96 4.73 16.55
C ARG A 57 1.76 3.87 16.97
N GLN A 58 0.91 3.47 16.03
CA GLN A 58 -0.22 2.58 16.33
C GLN A 58 0.21 1.17 16.72
N LEU A 59 1.28 0.65 16.12
CA LEU A 59 1.86 -0.64 16.49
C LEU A 59 2.43 -0.59 17.91
N GLU A 60 3.18 0.47 18.24
CA GLU A 60 3.73 0.72 19.57
C GLU A 60 2.63 0.89 20.64
N GLU A 61 1.60 1.69 20.37
CA GLU A 61 0.45 1.89 21.26
C GLU A 61 -0.28 0.57 21.57
N ARG A 62 -0.22 -0.42 20.67
CA ARG A 62 -0.83 -1.74 20.83
C ARG A 62 0.14 -2.82 21.33
N GLY A 63 1.40 -2.49 21.60
CA GLY A 63 2.42 -3.45 22.01
C GLY A 63 2.87 -4.42 20.92
N ILE A 64 2.55 -4.15 19.65
CA ILE A 64 2.88 -5.01 18.51
C ILE A 64 4.23 -4.58 17.93
N GLY A 65 5.22 -5.46 17.96
CA GLY A 65 6.58 -5.19 17.50
C GLY A 65 7.46 -4.44 18.51
N ARG A 66 8.70 -4.18 18.11
CA ARG A 66 9.78 -3.58 18.90
C ARG A 66 10.59 -2.60 18.04
N PRO A 67 11.46 -1.74 18.62
CA PRO A 67 12.30 -0.81 17.85
C PRO A 67 13.12 -1.46 16.72
N SER A 68 13.48 -2.74 16.89
CA SER A 68 14.17 -3.54 15.89
C SER A 68 13.28 -4.04 14.74
N THR A 69 11.95 -4.07 14.89
CA THR A 69 11.02 -4.67 13.93
C THR A 69 10.09 -3.68 13.25
N TYR A 70 9.90 -2.46 13.76
CA TYR A 70 9.00 -1.46 13.16
C TYR A 70 9.32 -1.14 11.69
N ALA A 71 10.54 -0.69 11.41
CA ALA A 71 10.95 -0.34 10.04
C ALA A 71 10.98 -1.57 9.10
N PRO A 72 11.50 -2.74 9.53
CA PRO A 72 11.38 -3.98 8.74
C PRO A 72 9.94 -4.35 8.41
N THR A 73 9.01 -4.30 9.36
CA THR A 73 7.60 -4.64 9.13
C THR A 73 6.97 -3.74 8.07
N VAL A 74 7.15 -2.42 8.19
CA VAL A 74 6.66 -1.44 7.22
C VAL A 74 7.29 -1.64 5.83
N THR A 75 8.56 -2.03 5.79
CA THR A 75 9.27 -2.34 4.54
C THR A 75 8.73 -3.61 3.89
N VAL A 76 8.45 -4.66 4.67
CA VAL A 76 7.97 -5.96 4.16
C VAL A 76 6.58 -5.82 3.57
N ILE A 77 5.64 -5.16 4.26
CA ILE A 77 4.27 -5.00 3.75
C ILE A 77 4.20 -4.17 2.46
N GLN A 78 5.14 -3.23 2.29
CA GLN A 78 5.29 -2.46 1.05
C GLN A 78 5.97 -3.28 -0.05
N THR A 79 7.06 -3.98 0.27
CA THR A 79 7.82 -4.80 -0.70
C THR A 79 7.01 -5.97 -1.23
N ARG A 80 6.12 -6.54 -0.40
CA ARG A 80 5.16 -7.58 -0.78
C ARG A 80 3.90 -7.03 -1.45
N GLU A 81 3.80 -5.71 -1.62
CA GLU A 81 2.66 -5.01 -2.22
C GLU A 81 1.31 -5.32 -1.54
N TYR A 82 1.31 -5.57 -0.22
CA TYR A 82 0.06 -5.59 0.55
C TYR A 82 -0.48 -4.17 0.77
N VAL A 83 0.42 -3.20 0.79
CA VAL A 83 0.11 -1.77 0.80
C VAL A 83 0.95 -1.05 -0.26
N THR A 84 0.39 0.03 -0.82
CA THR A 84 1.11 0.99 -1.68
C THR A 84 1.15 2.35 -1.03
N GLN A 85 2.12 3.17 -1.41
CA GLN A 85 2.26 4.53 -0.90
C GLN A 85 1.78 5.55 -1.95
N VAL A 86 0.78 6.34 -1.59
CA VAL A 86 0.24 7.45 -2.40
C VAL A 86 0.27 8.69 -1.51
N ASP A 87 0.94 9.76 -1.96
CA ASP A 87 1.10 11.00 -1.19
C ASP A 87 1.59 10.79 0.26
N ARG A 88 2.56 9.88 0.42
CA ARG A 88 3.14 9.47 1.71
C ARG A 88 2.14 8.77 2.67
N ARG A 89 0.98 8.37 2.18
CA ARG A 89 -0.04 7.59 2.90
C ARG A 89 -0.08 6.16 2.39
N LEU A 90 -0.34 5.21 3.28
CA LEU A 90 -0.42 3.80 3.00
C LEU A 90 -1.85 3.45 2.58
N HIS A 91 -1.98 2.79 1.43
CA HIS A 91 -3.22 2.32 0.86
C HIS A 91 -3.17 0.79 0.76
N PRO A 92 -4.14 0.06 1.34
CA PRO A 92 -4.19 -1.39 1.16
C PRO A 92 -4.48 -1.74 -0.30
N THR A 93 -3.76 -2.71 -0.83
CA THR A 93 -3.98 -3.24 -2.18
C THR A 93 -5.13 -4.26 -2.17
N LYS A 94 -5.58 -4.69 -3.35
CA LYS A 94 -6.53 -5.80 -3.48
C LYS A 94 -5.98 -7.08 -2.85
N THR A 95 -4.70 -7.39 -3.12
CA THR A 95 -3.98 -8.52 -2.52
C THR A 95 -3.90 -8.41 -1.01
N GLY A 96 -3.51 -7.25 -0.48
CA GLY A 96 -3.45 -7.02 0.97
C GLY A 96 -4.80 -7.25 1.65
N ARG A 97 -5.89 -6.74 1.09
CA ARG A 97 -7.25 -6.96 1.61
C ARG A 97 -7.65 -8.43 1.62
N VAL A 98 -7.48 -9.12 0.50
CA VAL A 98 -7.85 -10.55 0.39
C VAL A 98 -7.04 -11.41 1.35
N VAL A 99 -5.73 -11.14 1.48
CA VAL A 99 -4.88 -11.87 2.43
C VAL A 99 -5.33 -11.59 3.87
N CYS A 100 -5.57 -10.33 4.23
CA CYS A 100 -6.08 -10.00 5.57
C CYS A 100 -7.42 -10.67 5.86
N GLU A 101 -8.38 -10.65 4.92
CA GLU A 101 -9.68 -11.30 5.08
C GLU A 101 -9.53 -12.81 5.34
N LEU A 102 -8.74 -13.51 4.51
CA LEU A 102 -8.51 -14.94 4.66
C LEU A 102 -7.78 -15.28 5.97
N LEU A 103 -6.80 -14.47 6.36
CA LEU A 103 -6.08 -14.71 7.61
C LEU A 103 -6.97 -14.47 8.83
N THR A 104 -7.78 -13.40 8.83
CA THR A 104 -8.71 -13.13 9.94
C THR A 104 -9.81 -14.19 10.04
N GLU A 105 -10.24 -14.78 8.92
CA GLU A 105 -11.25 -15.84 8.91
C GLU A 105 -10.73 -17.19 9.42
N PHE A 106 -9.48 -17.57 9.08
CA PHE A 106 -8.94 -18.90 9.39
C PHE A 106 -7.96 -18.93 10.58
N PHE A 107 -7.40 -17.78 10.96
CA PHE A 107 -6.41 -17.62 12.02
C PHE A 107 -6.84 -16.47 12.95
N GLU A 108 -8.10 -16.50 13.40
CA GLU A 108 -8.70 -15.45 14.23
C GLU A 108 -7.85 -15.11 15.47
N GLU A 109 -7.36 -16.13 16.16
CA GLU A 109 -6.54 -15.99 17.37
C GLU A 109 -5.19 -15.32 17.06
N GLU A 110 -4.48 -15.76 16.02
CA GLU A 110 -3.18 -15.18 15.64
C GLU A 110 -3.31 -13.76 15.06
N MET A 111 -4.44 -13.45 14.45
CA MET A 111 -4.71 -12.13 13.87
C MET A 111 -5.22 -11.11 14.90
N ASP A 112 -5.50 -11.55 16.12
CA ASP A 112 -5.84 -10.66 17.22
C ASP A 112 -4.63 -9.82 17.68
N TYR A 113 -4.91 -8.56 18.00
CA TYR A 113 -3.87 -7.62 18.41
C TYR A 113 -3.27 -7.99 19.77
N ALA A 114 -4.10 -8.44 20.72
CA ALA A 114 -3.64 -8.80 22.06
C ALA A 114 -2.81 -10.09 22.03
N PHE A 115 -3.16 -11.05 21.16
CA PHE A 115 -2.35 -12.24 20.94
C PHE A 115 -0.94 -11.88 20.47
N THR A 116 -0.84 -11.04 19.44
CA THR A 116 0.46 -10.63 18.87
C THR A 116 1.29 -9.87 19.92
N ALA A 117 0.69 -8.96 20.68
CA ALA A 117 1.38 -8.22 21.75
C ALA A 117 1.87 -9.16 22.87
N LYS A 118 1.03 -10.12 23.30
CA LYS A 118 1.39 -11.12 24.30
C LYS A 118 2.59 -11.96 23.86
N MET A 119 2.66 -12.34 22.58
CA MET A 119 3.80 -13.07 22.06
C MET A 119 5.09 -12.23 22.16
N GLU A 120 5.06 -10.96 21.77
CA GLU A 120 6.23 -10.09 21.93
C GLU A 120 6.69 -10.00 23.40
N ASP A 121 5.75 -9.90 24.35
CA ASP A 121 6.05 -9.88 25.77
C ASP A 121 6.64 -11.22 26.27
N GLN A 122 6.12 -12.35 25.79
CA GLN A 122 6.66 -13.67 26.11
C GLN A 122 8.10 -13.83 25.59
N LEU A 123 8.40 -13.34 24.39
CA LEU A 123 9.77 -13.34 23.84
C LEU A 123 10.70 -12.46 24.68
N ASP A 124 10.22 -11.33 25.19
CA ASP A 124 10.99 -10.50 26.11
C ASP A 124 11.27 -11.22 27.43
N GLU A 125 10.31 -11.95 28.00
CA GLU A 125 10.54 -12.73 29.23
C GLU A 125 11.49 -13.91 29.01
N VAL A 126 11.47 -14.54 27.83
CA VAL A 126 12.48 -15.52 27.40
C VAL A 126 13.87 -14.87 27.38
N SER A 127 14.00 -13.68 26.79
CA SER A 127 15.29 -12.98 26.71
C SER A 127 15.88 -12.64 28.10
N LYS A 128 15.01 -12.41 29.08
CA LYS A 128 15.36 -12.15 30.49
C LYS A 128 15.62 -13.44 31.29
N GLY A 129 15.45 -14.61 30.68
CA GLY A 129 15.60 -15.92 31.34
C GLY A 129 14.48 -16.27 32.32
N LYS A 130 13.32 -15.62 32.22
CA LYS A 130 12.17 -15.85 33.11
C LYS A 130 11.15 -16.83 32.55
N LEU A 131 11.20 -17.10 31.25
CA LEU A 131 10.36 -18.07 30.56
C LEU A 131 11.27 -19.01 29.73
N ASP A 132 10.99 -20.31 29.75
CA ASP A 132 11.65 -21.24 28.84
C ASP A 132 10.99 -21.13 27.46
N TRP A 133 11.81 -21.01 26.42
CA TRP A 133 11.34 -20.81 25.06
C TRP A 133 10.70 -22.06 24.45
N ARG A 134 11.10 -23.27 24.86
CA ARG A 134 10.57 -24.51 24.27
C ARG A 134 9.10 -24.73 24.66
N PRO A 135 8.72 -24.72 25.95
CA PRO A 135 7.31 -24.85 26.34
C PRO A 135 6.44 -23.75 25.73
N MET A 136 6.95 -22.51 25.69
CA MET A 136 6.24 -21.39 25.07
C MET A 136 5.96 -21.63 23.58
N LEU A 137 6.94 -22.14 22.82
CA LEU A 137 6.73 -22.47 21.41
C LEU A 137 5.79 -23.67 21.23
N ASP A 138 5.85 -24.67 22.10
CA ASP A 138 4.94 -25.82 22.06
C ASP A 138 3.48 -25.39 22.30
N GLU A 139 3.26 -24.47 23.25
CA GLU A 139 1.96 -23.86 23.53
C GLU A 139 1.40 -23.09 22.32
N PHE A 140 2.28 -22.39 21.58
CA PHE A 140 1.90 -21.72 20.33
C PHE A 140 1.62 -22.71 19.19
N TYR A 141 2.52 -23.66 18.98
CA TYR A 141 2.58 -24.45 17.75
C TYR A 141 1.44 -25.47 17.66
N HIS A 142 1.10 -26.18 18.74
CA HIS A 142 0.09 -27.24 18.68
C HIS A 142 -1.32 -26.75 18.30
N PRO A 143 -1.82 -25.61 18.82
CA PRO A 143 -3.07 -25.01 18.33
C PRO A 143 -2.94 -24.50 16.89
N PHE A 144 -1.84 -23.82 16.57
CA PHE A 144 -1.58 -23.26 15.25
C PHE A 144 -1.54 -24.33 14.16
N GLU A 145 -0.91 -25.47 14.41
CA GLU A 145 -0.85 -26.60 13.47
C GLU A 145 -2.23 -27.12 13.10
N LYS A 146 -3.15 -27.22 14.06
CA LYS A 146 -4.54 -27.64 13.79
C LYS A 146 -5.25 -26.63 12.88
N ARG A 147 -5.05 -25.33 13.12
CA ARG A 147 -5.58 -24.27 12.25
C ARG A 147 -4.96 -24.30 10.86
N LEU A 148 -3.66 -24.59 10.75
CA LEU A 148 -2.99 -24.79 9.46
C LEU A 148 -3.58 -25.95 8.67
N VAL A 149 -3.87 -27.09 9.32
CA VAL A 149 -4.52 -28.24 8.66
C VAL A 149 -5.91 -27.85 8.17
N ASN A 150 -6.72 -27.20 9.02
CA ASN A 150 -8.04 -26.70 8.65
C ASN A 150 -7.98 -25.72 7.47
N ALA A 151 -7.08 -24.75 7.51
CA ALA A 151 -6.88 -23.79 6.43
C ALA A 151 -6.46 -24.47 5.13
N ARG A 152 -5.60 -25.50 5.19
CA ARG A 152 -5.18 -26.23 3.99
C ARG A 152 -6.35 -26.96 3.30
N GLU A 153 -7.30 -27.46 4.08
CA GLU A 153 -8.45 -28.21 3.55
C GLU A 153 -9.61 -27.29 3.12
N ASN A 154 -9.87 -26.23 3.90
CA ASN A 154 -11.10 -25.46 3.79
C ASN A 154 -10.91 -24.02 3.29
N MET A 155 -9.68 -23.50 3.21
CA MET A 155 -9.45 -22.13 2.76
C MET A 155 -9.72 -21.99 1.25
N PRO A 156 -10.64 -21.11 0.83
CA PRO A 156 -10.96 -20.95 -0.58
C PRO A 156 -9.78 -20.33 -1.33
N ARG A 157 -9.50 -20.85 -2.52
CA ARG A 157 -8.58 -20.19 -3.46
C ARG A 157 -9.25 -18.95 -4.03
N ARG A 158 -8.79 -17.77 -3.61
CA ARG A 158 -9.18 -16.49 -4.20
C ARG A 158 -8.11 -16.06 -5.21
N ASP A 159 -8.47 -15.99 -6.49
CA ASP A 159 -7.59 -15.43 -7.51
C ASP A 159 -7.55 -13.91 -7.36
N VAL A 160 -6.45 -13.44 -6.75
CA VAL A 160 -6.18 -12.00 -6.59
C VAL A 160 -5.31 -11.45 -7.71
N ALA A 161 -4.78 -12.34 -8.56
CA ALA A 161 -3.91 -11.96 -9.65
C ALA A 161 -4.71 -11.17 -10.71
N GLU A 162 -4.19 -10.01 -11.07
CA GLU A 162 -4.77 -9.17 -12.09
C GLU A 162 -4.59 -9.84 -13.46
N LYS A 163 -5.69 -10.18 -14.12
CA LYS A 163 -5.65 -10.78 -15.45
C LYS A 163 -5.26 -9.71 -16.46
N VAL A 164 -4.30 -10.06 -17.30
CA VAL A 164 -3.82 -9.20 -18.40
C VAL A 164 -4.87 -9.13 -19.53
N GLY A 165 -5.78 -10.10 -19.60
CA GLY A 165 -6.85 -10.14 -20.60
C GLY A 165 -6.48 -10.91 -21.88
N ARG A 166 -5.30 -11.53 -21.93
CA ARG A 166 -4.84 -12.40 -23.02
C ARG A 166 -4.41 -13.78 -22.52
N ASN A 167 -4.56 -14.79 -23.39
CA ASN A 167 -4.16 -16.16 -23.09
C ASN A 167 -2.64 -16.31 -23.22
N CYS A 168 -2.09 -17.26 -22.46
CA CYS A 168 -0.69 -17.64 -22.52
C CYS A 168 -0.35 -18.16 -23.92
N PRO A 169 0.64 -17.57 -24.63
CA PRO A 169 1.02 -18.00 -25.97
C PRO A 169 1.66 -19.39 -26.00
N THR A 170 2.12 -19.91 -24.85
CA THR A 170 2.81 -21.20 -24.78
C THR A 170 1.86 -22.38 -24.57
N CYS A 171 0.85 -22.24 -23.71
CA CYS A 171 -0.07 -23.35 -23.41
C CYS A 171 -1.49 -23.13 -23.96
N SER A 172 -1.83 -21.91 -24.39
CA SER A 172 -3.14 -21.49 -24.90
C SER A 172 -4.34 -21.68 -23.95
N THR A 173 -4.17 -22.41 -22.85
CA THR A 173 -5.19 -22.77 -21.86
C THR A 173 -5.12 -21.95 -20.58
N GLY A 174 -3.96 -21.37 -20.28
CA GLY A 174 -3.77 -20.52 -19.11
C GLY A 174 -3.97 -19.05 -19.45
N ASP A 175 -4.51 -18.28 -18.52
CA ASP A 175 -4.59 -16.82 -18.62
C ASP A 175 -3.23 -16.20 -18.25
N LEU A 176 -2.85 -15.12 -18.92
CA LEU A 176 -1.75 -14.29 -18.46
C LEU A 176 -2.21 -13.42 -17.28
N VAL A 177 -1.46 -13.50 -16.19
CA VAL A 177 -1.73 -12.74 -14.97
C VAL A 177 -0.49 -11.97 -14.52
N ILE A 178 -0.70 -10.83 -13.89
CA ILE A 178 0.37 -10.04 -13.28
C ILE A 178 0.78 -10.71 -11.97
N LYS A 179 2.05 -11.08 -11.88
CA LYS A 179 2.70 -11.71 -10.73
C LYS A 179 3.84 -10.83 -10.22
N HIS A 180 4.28 -11.08 -8.99
CA HIS A 180 5.33 -10.28 -8.34
C HIS A 180 6.56 -11.15 -8.04
N SER A 181 7.74 -10.59 -8.29
CA SER A 181 9.03 -11.20 -7.96
C SER A 181 9.91 -10.21 -7.19
N ARG A 182 11.06 -10.68 -6.68
CA ARG A 182 12.11 -9.80 -6.10
C ARG A 182 12.60 -8.71 -7.06
N TYR A 183 12.35 -8.84 -8.37
CA TYR A 183 12.76 -7.90 -9.41
C TYR A 183 11.64 -6.98 -9.87
N GLY A 184 10.46 -7.07 -9.25
CA GLY A 184 9.26 -6.30 -9.59
C GLY A 184 8.17 -7.16 -10.24
N LYS A 185 7.17 -6.48 -10.79
CA LYS A 185 6.04 -7.09 -11.49
C LYS A 185 6.51 -7.78 -12.76
N PHE A 186 5.90 -8.91 -13.06
CA PHE A 186 6.09 -9.65 -14.31
C PHE A 186 4.76 -10.29 -14.71
N ILE A 187 4.60 -10.61 -15.98
CA ILE A 187 3.42 -11.32 -16.46
C ILE A 187 3.79 -12.80 -16.48
N GLY A 188 2.93 -13.67 -15.94
CA GLY A 188 3.16 -15.11 -15.93
C GLY A 188 1.87 -15.89 -16.19
N CYS A 189 2.02 -17.12 -16.67
CA CYS A 189 0.88 -18.00 -16.89
C CYS A 189 0.21 -18.38 -15.56
N SER A 190 -1.13 -18.39 -15.51
CA SER A 190 -1.92 -18.85 -14.38
C SER A 190 -1.64 -20.31 -14.01
N ASN A 191 -1.40 -21.18 -15.01
CA ASN A 191 -1.19 -22.62 -14.85
C ASN A 191 0.22 -23.02 -14.37
N TYR A 192 0.93 -22.15 -13.67
CA TYR A 192 2.18 -22.53 -13.00
C TYR A 192 1.89 -23.52 -11.85
N PRO A 193 2.64 -24.63 -11.67
CA PRO A 193 3.96 -24.95 -12.22
C PRO A 193 3.98 -25.63 -13.59
N GLU A 194 2.84 -26.08 -14.11
CA GLU A 194 2.72 -26.81 -15.38
C GLU A 194 3.16 -25.97 -16.59
N CYS A 195 2.92 -24.65 -16.54
CA CYS A 195 3.39 -23.69 -17.55
C CYS A 195 4.31 -22.64 -16.92
N LYS A 196 5.56 -22.56 -17.42
CA LYS A 196 6.60 -21.63 -16.94
C LYS A 196 6.75 -20.37 -17.79
N HIS A 197 5.77 -20.05 -18.63
CA HIS A 197 5.79 -18.84 -19.47
C HIS A 197 5.81 -17.58 -18.61
N THR A 198 6.73 -16.67 -18.92
CA THR A 198 6.89 -15.38 -18.23
C THR A 198 7.26 -14.29 -19.22
N GLU A 199 6.72 -13.09 -19.02
CA GLU A 199 7.00 -11.89 -19.81
C GLU A 199 7.33 -10.73 -18.86
N ARG A 200 8.08 -9.75 -19.37
CA ARG A 200 8.39 -8.53 -18.61
C ARG A 200 7.12 -7.67 -18.54
N PHE A 201 6.76 -7.24 -17.33
CA PHE A 201 5.72 -6.23 -17.16
C PHE A 201 6.29 -4.86 -17.55
N LEU A 202 5.69 -4.21 -18.54
CA LEU A 202 6.06 -2.88 -18.99
C LEU A 202 4.95 -1.91 -18.57
N LEU A 203 5.28 -0.96 -17.70
CA LEU A 203 4.34 0.09 -17.32
C LEU A 203 4.30 1.14 -18.45
N ARG A 204 3.47 0.89 -19.46
CA ARG A 204 3.25 1.79 -20.60
C ARG A 204 2.52 3.05 -20.12
N LYS A 205 2.94 4.22 -20.62
CA LYS A 205 2.32 5.51 -20.31
C LYS A 205 1.26 5.94 -21.33
N GLY A 206 0.96 5.09 -22.32
CA GLY A 206 0.05 5.43 -23.42
C GLY A 206 0.57 6.56 -24.30
N LEU A 207 1.89 6.77 -24.35
CA LEU A 207 2.55 7.79 -25.17
C LEU A 207 3.47 7.10 -26.18
N LEU A 208 3.44 7.57 -27.42
CA LEU A 208 4.34 7.09 -28.46
C LEU A 208 5.78 7.56 -28.21
N CYS A 209 6.74 6.69 -28.53
CA CYS A 209 8.16 6.99 -28.51
C CYS A 209 8.48 8.06 -29.57
N PRO A 210 9.20 9.14 -29.24
CA PRO A 210 9.59 10.15 -30.23
C PRO A 210 10.39 9.61 -31.40
N ASP A 211 11.23 8.59 -31.14
CA ASP A 211 12.21 8.12 -32.12
C ASP A 211 11.65 7.03 -33.05
N CYS A 212 10.68 6.24 -32.58
CA CYS A 212 10.18 5.08 -33.34
C CYS A 212 8.67 4.82 -33.19
N GLY A 213 7.95 5.74 -32.53
CA GLY A 213 6.51 5.63 -32.30
C GLY A 213 5.72 5.65 -33.61
N ASP A 214 6.13 6.51 -34.56
CA ASP A 214 5.45 6.64 -35.86
C ASP A 214 5.72 5.44 -36.78
N ASP A 215 6.95 4.89 -36.79
CA ASP A 215 7.34 3.82 -37.73
C ASP A 215 7.12 2.40 -37.21
N SER A 216 7.16 2.21 -35.88
CA SER A 216 7.18 0.87 -35.29
C SER A 216 6.37 0.75 -34.01
N GLN A 217 5.46 1.71 -33.77
CA GLN A 217 4.56 1.71 -32.61
C GLN A 217 5.31 1.54 -31.28
N GLY A 218 6.54 2.09 -31.21
CA GLY A 218 7.27 2.15 -29.95
C GLY A 218 6.51 3.01 -28.95
N GLU A 219 6.42 2.55 -27.71
CA GLU A 219 5.73 3.27 -26.64
C GLU A 219 6.69 3.63 -25.51
N ILE A 220 6.37 4.70 -24.79
CA ILE A 220 7.11 5.11 -23.60
C ILE A 220 6.68 4.24 -22.42
N VAL A 221 7.68 3.57 -21.84
CA VAL A 221 7.53 2.73 -20.65
C VAL A 221 8.33 3.29 -19.48
N GLU A 222 7.80 3.14 -18.27
CA GLU A 222 8.53 3.47 -17.04
C GLU A 222 9.55 2.37 -16.70
N ARG A 223 10.76 2.77 -16.35
CA ARG A 223 11.87 1.91 -15.94
C ARG A 223 12.53 2.44 -14.68
N ARG A 224 13.24 1.57 -13.97
CA ARG A 224 14.00 1.93 -12.76
C ARG A 224 15.47 1.55 -12.92
N THR A 225 16.34 2.46 -12.54
CA THR A 225 17.79 2.20 -12.42
C THR A 225 18.09 1.26 -11.25
N ARG A 226 19.30 0.69 -11.20
CA ARG A 226 19.76 -0.12 -10.06
C ARG A 226 19.71 0.62 -8.72
N LYS A 227 19.81 1.95 -8.74
CA LYS A 227 19.69 2.84 -7.56
C LYS A 227 18.25 3.30 -7.29
N GLY A 228 17.25 2.75 -7.99
CA GLY A 228 15.84 3.02 -7.76
C GLY A 228 15.29 4.30 -8.41
N ARG A 229 16.13 5.14 -9.06
CA ARG A 229 15.65 6.31 -9.80
C ARG A 229 14.82 5.87 -11.01
N VAL A 230 13.64 6.48 -11.16
CA VAL A 230 12.72 6.27 -12.28
C VAL A 230 13.22 7.03 -13.51
N PHE A 231 13.14 6.39 -14.67
CA PHE A 231 13.36 6.98 -15.99
C PHE A 231 12.37 6.37 -16.98
N PHE A 232 12.22 7.00 -18.14
CA PHE A 232 11.33 6.55 -19.20
C PHE A 232 12.16 6.13 -20.40
N GLY A 233 11.79 5.03 -21.05
CA GLY A 233 12.46 4.57 -22.26
C GLY A 233 11.51 3.90 -23.24
N CYS A 234 12.01 3.53 -24.41
CA CYS A 234 11.20 2.84 -25.41
C CYS A 234 10.86 1.40 -24.99
N SER A 235 9.64 0.95 -25.29
CA SER A 235 9.19 -0.44 -25.15
C SER A 235 10.00 -1.42 -26.02
N ARG A 236 10.54 -0.95 -27.15
CA ARG A 236 11.28 -1.74 -28.14
C ARG A 236 12.79 -1.89 -27.88
N TYR A 237 13.30 -1.38 -26.77
CA TYR A 237 14.72 -1.61 -26.42
C TYR A 237 15.06 -3.11 -26.44
N PRO A 238 16.14 -3.55 -27.10
CA PRO A 238 17.30 -2.75 -27.54
C PRO A 238 17.20 -2.13 -28.94
N ASP A 239 16.14 -2.37 -29.71
CA ASP A 239 15.99 -1.86 -31.08
C ASP A 239 15.82 -0.33 -31.14
N CYS A 240 15.35 0.27 -30.05
CA CYS A 240 15.30 1.72 -29.85
C CYS A 240 15.83 2.05 -28.44
N ASP A 241 16.86 2.89 -28.37
CA ASP A 241 17.58 3.27 -27.17
C ASP A 241 17.14 4.61 -26.57
N TYR A 242 16.04 5.18 -27.07
CA TYR A 242 15.44 6.39 -26.52
C TYR A 242 15.21 6.28 -25.01
N THR A 243 15.74 7.24 -24.26
CA THR A 243 15.53 7.37 -22.82
C THR A 243 15.42 8.82 -22.37
N THR A 244 14.60 9.09 -21.35
CA THR A 244 14.45 10.42 -20.74
C THR A 244 14.14 10.32 -19.25
N TRP A 245 14.53 11.35 -18.48
CA TRP A 245 14.25 11.44 -17.05
C TRP A 245 12.89 12.05 -16.72
N LYS A 246 12.29 12.79 -17.66
CA LYS A 246 10.98 13.45 -17.51
C LYS A 246 10.12 13.14 -18.71
N LEU A 247 8.83 12.87 -18.47
CA LEU A 247 7.85 12.73 -19.54
C LEU A 247 7.78 14.06 -20.33
N PRO A 248 8.07 14.06 -21.64
CA PRO A 248 7.88 15.25 -22.46
C PRO A 248 6.37 15.57 -22.55
N LYS A 249 6.01 16.85 -22.40
CA LYS A 249 4.61 17.30 -22.35
C LYS A 249 3.88 17.25 -23.71
N THR A 250 4.62 17.06 -24.81
CA THR A 250 4.15 17.21 -26.19
C THR A 250 4.13 15.88 -26.96
N LEU A 251 4.07 14.74 -26.27
CA LEU A 251 4.04 13.43 -26.94
C LEU A 251 2.64 13.10 -27.43
N LYS A 252 2.58 12.47 -28.61
CA LYS A 252 1.34 11.96 -29.18
C LYS A 252 0.80 10.82 -28.29
N PRO A 253 -0.46 10.88 -27.85
CA PRO A 253 -1.10 9.74 -27.19
C PRO A 253 -1.27 8.58 -28.17
N VAL A 254 -1.22 7.35 -27.67
CA VAL A 254 -1.55 6.14 -28.44
C VAL A 254 -3.05 6.16 -28.73
N GLU A 255 -3.45 5.93 -29.99
CA GLU A 255 -4.86 5.87 -30.37
C GLU A 255 -5.57 4.71 -29.66
N SER A 256 -6.80 4.94 -29.19
CA SER A 256 -7.60 3.99 -28.38
C SER A 256 -7.88 2.63 -29.04
N SER A 257 -7.64 2.50 -30.34
CA SER A 257 -7.75 1.27 -31.14
C SER A 257 -6.48 0.40 -31.11
N GLN A 258 -5.36 0.92 -30.61
CA GLN A 258 -4.04 0.26 -30.59
C GLN A 258 -3.49 0.02 -29.17
N LEU A 259 -4.20 0.44 -28.11
CA LEU A 259 -3.82 0.06 -26.75
C LEU A 259 -3.90 -1.47 -26.61
N GLY A 260 -2.77 -2.07 -26.24
CA GLY A 260 -2.77 -3.44 -25.74
C GLY A 260 -3.75 -3.54 -24.57
N GLN A 261 -4.52 -4.62 -24.52
CA GLN A 261 -5.52 -4.84 -23.45
C GLN A 261 -4.89 -4.95 -22.05
N ASP A 262 -3.56 -4.93 -21.96
CA ASP A 262 -2.73 -4.95 -20.77
C ASP A 262 -2.74 -3.61 -19.98
N ASP A 263 -3.33 -2.53 -20.52
CA ASP A 263 -2.98 -1.14 -20.16
C ASP A 263 -4.08 -0.26 -19.53
N LYS A 264 -5.13 -0.84 -18.91
CA LYS A 264 -6.01 -0.02 -18.08
C LYS A 264 -5.45 0.12 -16.68
N GLU A 265 -4.85 1.29 -16.40
CA GLU A 265 -4.72 1.80 -15.03
C GLU A 265 -6.09 1.64 -14.34
N PRO A 266 -6.21 1.03 -13.14
CA PRO A 266 -7.48 1.01 -12.45
C PRO A 266 -7.87 2.46 -12.21
N ALA A 267 -9.03 2.85 -12.74
CA ALA A 267 -9.63 4.14 -12.48
C ALA A 267 -9.61 4.37 -10.96
N VAL A 268 -8.95 5.46 -10.56
CA VAL A 268 -8.98 5.92 -9.18
C VAL A 268 -10.43 6.31 -8.89
N VAL A 269 -11.15 5.44 -8.18
CA VAL A 269 -12.44 5.72 -7.54
C VAL A 269 -12.27 5.47 -6.04
#